data_AF-A0A426SQW8-F1
#
_entry.id   AF-A0A426SQW8-F1
#
_cell.length_a   1.000
_cell.length_b   1.000
_cell.length_c   1.000
_cell.angle_alpha   90.00
_cell.angle_beta   90.00
_cell.angle_gamma   90.00
#
_symmetry.space_group_name_H-M   'P 1'
#
loop_
_entity.id
_entity.type
_entity.pdbx_description
1 polymer ?
#
loop_
_entity_poly.entity_id
_entity_poly.type
_entity_poly.pdbx_seq_one_letter_code
_entity_poly.pdbx_strand_id
1 'polypeptide(L)'
;MCALHTLAFSLHPYWADWLAGPLRTTEASLDEAAQFWGLPGGFVLPGVLLALLLIRLGRQGGRAPAAFGPVLGLWALGCVWILGPSGFLFVLVPAALLVLAAARGCRASTDG
;
A
#
# COMPACT_ATOMS: atom_id res chain seq x y z
N MET A 1 7.67 -1.92 1.44
CA MET A 1 6.92 -1.14 0.44
C MET A 1 6.66 0.28 0.91
N CYS A 2 5.81 0.52 1.92
CA CYS A 2 5.54 1.88 2.44
C CYS A 2 6.82 2.62 2.84
N ALA A 3 7.76 1.94 3.51
CA ALA A 3 9.06 2.51 3.84
C ALA A 3 9.88 2.89 2.59
N LEU A 4 9.89 2.06 1.55
CA LEU A 4 10.62 2.31 0.30
C LEU A 4 10.00 3.47 -0.50
N HIS A 5 8.66 3.53 -0.55
CA HIS A 5 7.92 4.65 -1.13
C HIS A 5 8.20 5.95 -0.36
N THR A 6 8.11 5.91 0.97
CA THR A 6 8.44 7.05 1.83
C THR A 6 9.88 7.51 1.60
N LEU A 7 10.83 6.57 1.44
CA LEU A 7 12.24 6.86 1.18
C LEU A 7 12.47 7.46 -0.21
N ALA A 8 11.76 6.98 -1.24
CA ALA A 8 11.81 7.58 -2.58
C ALA A 8 11.35 9.06 -2.57
N PHE A 9 10.37 9.39 -1.73
CA PHE A 9 9.89 10.77 -1.56
C PHE A 9 10.67 11.56 -0.50
N SER A 10 11.57 10.95 0.27
CA SER A 10 12.21 11.56 1.44
C SER A 10 13.12 12.75 1.13
N LEU A 11 13.66 12.81 -0.10
CA LEU A 11 14.51 13.90 -0.55
C LEU A 11 13.75 14.99 -1.32
N HIS A 12 12.43 14.83 -1.47
CA HIS A 12 11.60 15.78 -2.21
C HIS A 12 11.25 16.99 -1.32
N PRO A 13 11.25 18.25 -1.84
CA PRO A 13 10.88 19.44 -1.08
C PRO A 13 9.46 19.39 -0.48
N TYR A 14 8.61 18.49 -0.99
CA TYR A 14 7.22 18.34 -0.59
C TYR A 14 7.01 18.01 0.89
N TRP A 15 8.03 17.51 1.60
CA TRP A 15 7.93 17.25 3.04
C TRP A 15 7.81 18.52 3.88
N ALA A 16 8.54 19.58 3.51
CA ALA A 16 8.47 20.86 4.20
C ALA A 16 7.08 21.48 4.04
N ASP A 17 6.55 21.47 2.81
CA ASP A 17 5.22 21.98 2.49
C ASP A 17 4.11 21.15 3.16
N TRP A 18 4.24 19.81 3.14
CA TRP A 18 3.28 18.93 3.80
C TRP A 18 3.21 19.17 5.32
N LEU A 19 4.36 19.37 5.97
CA LEU A 19 4.44 19.69 7.40
C LEU A 19 3.89 21.09 7.72
N ALA A 20 4.22 22.09 6.91
CA ALA A 20 3.66 23.43 7.01
C ALA A 20 2.12 23.39 6.91
N GLY A 21 1.57 22.44 6.15
CA GLY A 21 0.15 22.15 6.01
C GLY A 21 -0.66 23.35 5.49
N PRO A 22 -0.30 23.92 4.33
CA PRO A 22 -1.04 25.02 3.70
C PRO A 22 -2.49 24.63 3.36
N LEU A 23 -2.75 23.33 3.16
CA LEU A 23 -4.10 22.78 2.93
C LEU A 23 -5.05 22.93 4.13
N ARG A 24 -4.58 23.39 5.30
CA ARG A 24 -5.46 23.70 6.45
C ARG A 24 -6.22 25.00 6.27
N THR A 25 -5.70 25.91 5.45
CA THR A 25 -6.17 27.30 5.33
C THR A 25 -6.51 27.69 3.90
N THR A 26 -6.11 26.90 2.92
CA THR A 26 -6.25 27.21 1.49
C THR A 26 -6.88 26.02 0.77
N GLU A 27 -7.72 26.28 -0.24
CA GLU A 27 -8.22 25.22 -1.12
C GLU A 27 -7.07 24.59 -1.91
N ALA A 28 -7.09 23.26 -2.01
CA ALA A 28 -6.07 22.50 -2.72
C ALA A 28 -6.30 22.59 -4.24
N SER A 29 -5.27 22.96 -4.99
CA SER A 29 -5.23 22.64 -6.42
C SER A 29 -5.16 21.12 -6.64
N LEU A 30 -5.51 20.67 -7.85
CA LEU A 30 -5.51 19.23 -8.19
C LEU A 30 -4.12 18.59 -7.99
N ASP A 31 -3.06 19.31 -8.33
CA ASP A 31 -1.67 18.86 -8.17
C ASP A 31 -1.27 18.74 -6.69
N GLU A 32 -1.62 19.73 -5.87
CA GLU A 32 -1.34 19.71 -4.42
C GLU A 32 -2.10 18.57 -3.73
N ALA A 33 -3.35 18.32 -4.14
CA ALA A 33 -4.12 17.18 -3.66
C ALA A 33 -3.45 15.85 -4.05
N ALA A 34 -3.02 15.70 -5.31
CA ALA A 34 -2.32 14.51 -5.77
C ALA A 34 -1.01 14.26 -4.98
N GLN A 35 -0.25 15.32 -4.69
CA GLN A 35 0.95 15.26 -3.84
C GLN A 35 0.64 14.84 -2.41
N PHE A 36 -0.40 15.40 -1.79
CA PHE A 36 -0.81 15.07 -0.43
C PHE A 36 -1.16 13.58 -0.30
N TRP A 37 -1.90 13.03 -1.27
CA TRP A 37 -2.26 11.61 -1.33
C TRP A 37 -1.08 10.69 -1.72
N GLY A 38 -0.04 11.22 -2.35
CA GLY A 38 1.22 10.51 -2.60
C GLY A 38 2.15 10.42 -1.38
N LEU A 39 1.93 11.25 -0.36
CA LEU A 39 2.71 11.40 0.88
C LEU A 39 2.02 10.70 2.07
N PRO A 40 2.42 10.90 3.36
CA PRO A 40 1.79 10.20 4.48
C PRO A 40 0.26 10.37 4.58
N GLY A 41 -0.28 11.44 3.98
CA GLY A 41 -1.72 11.70 3.91
C GLY A 41 -2.52 10.68 3.10
N GLY A 42 -1.88 9.88 2.25
CA GLY A 42 -2.56 8.84 1.47
C GLY A 42 -2.20 7.42 1.85
N PHE A 43 -1.79 6.60 0.89
CA PHE A 43 -1.78 5.14 1.05
C PHE A 43 -0.73 4.61 2.05
N VAL A 44 0.24 5.45 2.44
CA VAL A 44 1.36 5.06 3.31
C VAL A 44 0.86 4.59 4.68
N LEU A 45 0.01 5.38 5.36
CA LEU A 45 -0.50 5.04 6.69
C LEU A 45 -1.37 3.77 6.68
N PRO A 46 -2.41 3.68 5.82
CA PRO A 46 -3.22 2.46 5.71
C PRO A 46 -2.37 1.23 5.35
N GLY A 47 -1.38 1.40 4.46
CA GLY A 47 -0.46 0.31 4.09
C GLY A 47 0.41 -0.18 5.25
N VAL A 48 0.92 0.73 6.09
CA VAL A 48 1.66 0.37 7.30
C VAL A 48 0.75 -0.37 8.29
N LEU A 49 -0.45 0.14 8.54
CA LEU A 49 -1.42 -0.50 9.44
C LEU A 49 -1.80 -1.89 8.94
N LEU A 50 -2.05 -2.03 7.64
CA LEU A 50 -2.33 -3.33 7.01
C LEU A 50 -1.15 -4.29 7.18
N ALA A 51 0.08 -3.83 6.94
CA ALA A 51 1.27 -4.65 7.14
C ALA A 51 1.39 -5.13 8.59
N LEU A 52 1.20 -4.23 9.56
CA LEU A 52 1.22 -4.59 10.99
C LEU A 52 0.11 -5.58 11.34
N LEU A 53 -1.09 -5.43 10.79
CA LEU A 53 -2.21 -6.33 11.00
C LEU A 53 -1.93 -7.73 10.43
N LEU A 54 -1.38 -7.80 9.21
CA LEU A 54 -0.99 -9.07 8.59
C LEU A 54 0.16 -9.76 9.36
N ILE A 55 1.14 -8.99 9.84
CA ILE A 55 2.22 -9.50 10.69
C ILE A 55 1.65 -10.06 11.99
N ARG A 56 0.77 -9.31 12.65
CA ARG A 56 0.10 -9.76 13.88
C ARG A 56 -0.71 -11.03 13.64
N LEU A 57 -1.46 -11.09 12.55
CA LEU A 57 -2.27 -12.26 12.17
C LEU A 57 -1.39 -13.49 11.95
N GLY A 58 -0.28 -13.34 11.22
CA GLY A 58 0.70 -14.42 11.03
C GLY A 58 1.37 -14.87 12.33
N ARG A 59 1.70 -13.93 13.23
CA ARG A 59 2.24 -14.24 14.58
C ARG A 59 1.25 -15.00 15.45
N GLN A 60 -0.05 -14.85 15.21
CA GLN A 60 -1.11 -15.58 15.91
C GLN A 60 -1.46 -16.91 15.23
N GLY A 61 -0.73 -17.33 14.19
CA GLY A 61 -1.03 -18.52 13.40
C GLY A 61 -2.27 -18.37 12.50
N GLY A 62 -2.86 -17.18 12.42
CA GLY A 62 -4.01 -16.88 11.59
C GLY A 62 -3.62 -16.74 10.12
N ARG A 63 -4.63 -16.86 9.24
CA ARG A 63 -4.50 -16.67 7.80
C ARG A 63 -5.34 -15.50 7.34
N ALA A 64 -4.78 -14.67 6.45
CA ALA A 64 -5.55 -13.65 5.77
C ALA A 64 -6.57 -14.32 4.81
N PRO A 65 -7.74 -13.71 4.56
CA PRO A 65 -8.69 -14.20 3.56
C PRO A 65 -8.04 -14.38 2.18
N ALA A 66 -8.36 -15.45 1.47
CA ALA A 66 -7.73 -15.76 0.18
C ALA A 66 -7.94 -14.67 -0.89
N ALA A 67 -9.06 -13.94 -0.82
CA ALA A 67 -9.37 -12.83 -1.73
C ALA A 67 -8.47 -11.60 -1.52
N PHE A 68 -7.77 -11.49 -0.39
CA PHE A 68 -7.03 -10.28 -0.04
C PHE A 68 -5.87 -9.98 -1.00
N GLY A 69 -5.13 -11.02 -1.41
CA GLY A 69 -4.03 -10.91 -2.36
C GLY A 69 -4.47 -10.44 -3.75
N PRO A 70 -5.44 -11.14 -4.41
CA PRO A 70 -5.94 -10.74 -5.72
C PRO A 70 -6.58 -9.36 -5.74
N VAL A 71 -7.40 -9.01 -4.75
CA VAL A 71 -8.05 -7.70 -4.67
C VAL A 71 -7.02 -6.58 -4.54
N LEU A 72 -6.02 -6.77 -3.67
CA LEU A 72 -4.93 -5.80 -3.50
C LEU A 72 -4.09 -5.65 -4.77
N GLY A 73 -3.82 -6.75 -5.47
CA GLY A 73 -3.10 -6.75 -6.75
C GLY A 73 -3.86 -6.04 -7.86
N LEU A 74 -5.16 -6.34 -8.04
CA LEU A 74 -6.02 -5.69 -9.03
C LEU A 74 -6.14 -4.19 -8.78
N TRP A 75 -6.31 -3.79 -7.52
CA TRP A 75 -6.35 -2.39 -7.14
C TRP A 75 -5.04 -1.66 -7.50
N ALA A 76 -3.88 -2.25 -7.16
CA ALA A 76 -2.58 -1.67 -7.49
C ALA A 76 -2.37 -1.53 -9.01
N LEU A 77 -2.76 -2.55 -9.79
CA LEU A 77 -2.71 -2.49 -11.26
C LEU A 77 -3.63 -1.41 -11.81
N GLY A 78 -4.84 -1.25 -11.26
CA GLY A 78 -5.75 -0.17 -11.60
C GLY A 78 -5.15 1.20 -11.34
N CYS A 79 -4.50 1.40 -10.19
CA CYS A 79 -3.81 2.65 -9.88
C CYS A 79 -2.65 2.93 -10.84
N VAL A 80 -1.85 1.93 -11.21
CA VAL A 80 -0.76 2.07 -12.21
C VAL A 80 -1.32 2.37 -13.61
N TRP A 81 -2.46 1.79 -13.98
CA TRP A 81 -3.09 2.05 -15.27
C TRP A 81 -3.58 3.50 -15.41
N ILE A 82 -4.09 4.09 -14.32
CA ILE A 82 -4.61 5.47 -14.31
C ILE A 82 -3.48 6.51 -14.16
N LEU A 83 -2.54 6.29 -13.23
CA LEU A 83 -1.50 7.28 -12.88
C LEU A 83 -0.14 7.04 -13.56
N GLY A 84 0.05 5.88 -14.19
CA GLY A 84 1.34 5.47 -14.74
C GLY A 84 2.28 4.76 -13.73
N PRO A 85 3.52 4.43 -14.16
CA PRO A 85 4.50 3.72 -13.33
C PRO A 85 4.84 4.50 -12.06
N SER A 86 4.58 3.90 -10.90
CA SER A 86 4.67 4.59 -9.61
C SER A 86 4.90 3.60 -8.46
N GLY A 87 4.93 4.11 -7.23
CA GLY A 87 5.11 3.30 -6.03
C GLY A 87 4.07 2.18 -5.84
N PHE A 88 2.93 2.25 -6.53
CA PHE A 88 1.93 1.17 -6.56
C PHE A 88 2.48 -0.16 -7.07
N LEU A 89 3.50 -0.16 -7.93
CA LEU A 89 4.17 -1.39 -8.37
C LEU A 89 4.75 -2.21 -7.21
N PHE A 90 5.20 -1.53 -6.15
CA PHE A 90 5.71 -2.22 -4.96
C PHE A 90 4.60 -2.93 -4.16
N VAL A 91 3.31 -2.61 -4.38
CA VAL A 91 2.17 -3.32 -3.75
C VAL A 91 1.99 -4.72 -4.37
N LEU A 92 2.47 -4.93 -5.60
CA LEU A 92 2.37 -6.24 -6.26
C LEU A 92 3.16 -7.33 -5.52
N VAL A 93 4.26 -6.96 -4.85
CA VAL A 93 5.07 -7.89 -4.06
C VAL A 93 4.27 -8.51 -2.90
N PRO A 94 3.72 -7.75 -1.93
CA PRO A 94 2.90 -8.33 -0.87
C PRO A 94 1.61 -8.98 -1.42
N ALA A 95 1.01 -8.45 -2.48
CA ALA A 95 -0.15 -9.08 -3.11
C ALA A 95 0.17 -10.49 -3.62
N ALA A 96 1.29 -10.66 -4.34
CA ALA A 96 1.74 -11.97 -4.81
C ALA A 96 2.06 -12.92 -3.65
N LEU A 97 2.71 -12.44 -2.59
CA LEU A 97 2.99 -13.24 -1.39
C LEU A 97 1.70 -13.75 -0.72
N LEU A 98 0.66 -12.92 -0.63
CA LEU A 98 -0.64 -13.32 -0.09
C LEU A 98 -1.34 -14.37 -0.97
N VAL A 99 -1.28 -14.22 -2.30
CA VAL A 99 -1.80 -15.22 -3.24
C VAL A 99 -1.08 -16.56 -3.07
N LEU A 100 0.25 -16.55 -3.02
CA LEU A 100 1.06 -17.75 -2.85
C LEU A 100 0.81 -18.43 -1.50
N ALA A 101 0.66 -17.65 -0.43
CA ALA A 101 0.33 -18.16 0.90
C ALA A 101 -1.05 -18.83 0.93
N ALA A 102 -2.06 -18.24 0.27
CA ALA A 102 -3.39 -18.82 0.16
C ALA A 102 -3.37 -20.13 -0.65
N ALA A 103 -2.68 -20.14 -1.80
CA ALA A 103 -2.55 -21.32 -2.66
C ALA A 103 -1.87 -22.51 -1.94
N ARG A 104 -0.83 -22.23 -1.14
CA ARG A 104 -0.17 -23.24 -0.30
C ARG A 104 -1.08 -23.77 0.81
N GLY A 105 -1.89 -22.90 1.41
CA GLY A 105 -2.88 -23.28 2.41
C GLY A 105 -3.96 -24.22 1.85
N CYS A 106 -4.48 -23.92 0.65
CA CYS A 106 -5.47 -24.80 -0.01
C CYS A 106 -4.89 -26.18 -0.34
N ARG A 107 -3.66 -26.24 -0.86
CA ARG A 107 -3.01 -27.52 -1.22
C ARG A 107 -2.84 -28.45 -0.01
N ALA A 108 -2.42 -27.91 1.14
CA ALA A 108 -2.25 -28.69 2.36
C ALA A 108 -3.56 -29.30 2.90
N SER A 109 -4.73 -28.72 2.56
CA SER A 109 -6.04 -29.24 2.96
C SER A 109 -6.61 -30.29 2.01
N THR A 110 -6.07 -30.43 0.80
CA THR A 110 -6.50 -31.44 -0.19
C THR A 110 -5.69 -32.74 -0.07
N ASP A 111 -4.49 -32.68 0.49
CA ASP A 111 -3.56 -33.81 0.65
C ASP A 111 -3.66 -34.53 2.01
N GLY A 112 -4.61 -34.16 2.88
CA GLY A 112 -4.83 -34.76 4.21
C GLY A 112 -6.23 -35.31 4.38
#